data_AF-A0A353PXS5-F1
#
_entry.id   AF-A0A353PXS5-F1
#
_cell.length_a   1.000
_cell.length_b   1.000
_cell.length_c   1.000
_cell.angle_alpha   90.00
_cell.angle_beta   90.00
_cell.angle_gamma   90.00
#
_symmetry.space_group_name_H-M   'P 1'
#
loop_
_entity.id
_entity.type
_entity.pdbx_description
1 polymer ?
#
loop_
_entity_poly.entity_id
_entity_poly.type
_entity_poly.pdbx_seq_one_letter_code
_entity_poly.pdbx_strand_id
1 'polypeptide(L)' 'DNNKKHPAGLKEEVQANLEKLEKLTGKKLGDPDDPLLVSIRSGAAMSMPGMMDTV' A
#
# COMPACT_ATOMS: atom_id res chain seq x y z
N ASP A 1 -4.81 22.43 6.54
CA ASP A 1 -5.43 21.25 5.90
C ASP A 1 -5.04 21.09 4.45
N ASN A 2 -4.51 19.92 4.05
CA ASN A 2 -4.14 19.63 2.66
C ASN A 2 -5.34 19.22 1.78
N ASN A 3 -6.56 19.66 2.12
CA ASN A 3 -7.82 19.37 1.44
C ASN A 3 -8.05 17.88 1.06
N LYS A 4 -7.60 16.95 1.91
CA LYS A 4 -7.57 15.49 1.65
C LYS A 4 -6.83 15.09 0.36
N LYS A 5 -5.95 15.93 -0.16
CA LYS A 5 -5.13 15.66 -1.33
C LYS A 5 -3.85 14.95 -0.90
N HIS A 6 -3.52 13.90 -1.65
CA HIS A 6 -2.22 13.26 -1.54
C HIS A 6 -1.12 14.22 -2.00
N PRO A 7 0.08 14.17 -1.38
CA PRO A 7 1.23 14.90 -1.88
C PRO A 7 1.58 14.42 -3.30
N ALA A 8 2.11 15.35 -4.10
CA ALA A 8 2.64 15.01 -5.42
C ALA A 8 3.75 13.98 -5.30
N GLY A 9 3.78 12.97 -6.18
CA GLY A 9 4.77 11.89 -6.12
C GLY A 9 4.34 10.66 -5.32
N LEU A 10 3.34 10.78 -4.42
CA LEU A 10 2.93 9.64 -3.58
C LEU A 10 2.43 8.46 -4.42
N LYS A 11 1.66 8.73 -5.46
CA LYS A 11 1.08 7.69 -6.30
C LYS A 11 2.16 6.97 -7.10
N GLU A 12 3.13 7.73 -7.60
CA GLU A 12 4.28 7.23 -8.35
C GLU A 12 5.18 6.35 -7.47
N GLU A 13 5.45 6.77 -6.23
CA GLU A 13 6.22 5.99 -5.26
C GLU A 13 5.52 4.68 -4.87
N VAL A 14 4.20 4.74 -4.65
CA VAL A 14 3.40 3.55 -4.34
C VAL A 14 3.45 2.57 -5.51
N GLN A 15 3.25 3.04 -6.75
CA GLN A 15 3.31 2.21 -7.95
C GLN A 15 4.70 1.56 -8.14
N ALA A 16 5.77 2.34 -7.98
CA ALA A 16 7.14 1.83 -8.14
C ALA A 16 7.49 0.73 -7.12
N ASN A 17 6.94 0.79 -5.91
CA ASN A 17 7.17 -0.24 -4.90
C ASN A 17 6.23 -1.46 -5.08
N LEU A 18 5.01 -1.25 -5.57
CA LEU A 18 4.13 -2.35 -6.00
C LEU A 18 4.79 -3.19 -7.09
N GLU A 19 5.35 -2.58 -8.13
CA GLU A 19 6.06 -3.31 -9.20
C GLU A 19 7.25 -4.13 -8.68
N LYS A 20 7.94 -3.65 -7.64
CA LYS A 20 9.00 -4.43 -6.99
C LYS A 20 8.43 -5.66 -6.29
N LEU A 21 7.32 -5.52 -5.57
CA LEU A 21 6.64 -6.65 -4.91
C LEU A 21 6.15 -7.68 -5.94
N GLU A 22 5.57 -7.22 -7.04
CA GLU A 22 5.13 -8.10 -8.13
C GLU A 22 6.31 -8.89 -8.72
N LYS A 23 7.44 -8.22 -8.99
CA LYS A 23 8.67 -8.88 -9.47
C LYS A 23 9.26 -9.88 -8.47
N LEU A 24 9.22 -9.58 -7.17
CA LEU A 24 9.76 -10.45 -6.12
C LEU A 24 8.89 -11.69 -5.89
N THR A 25 7.57 -11.53 -5.98
CA THR A 25 6.61 -12.61 -5.75
C THR A 25 6.27 -13.41 -7.01
N GLY A 26 6.53 -12.83 -8.19
CA GLY A 26 6.09 -13.39 -9.47
C GLY A 26 4.58 -13.27 -9.72
N LYS A 27 3.87 -12.52 -8.86
CA LYS A 27 2.42 -12.36 -8.88
C LYS A 27 2.04 -10.93 -9.21
N LYS A 28 0.83 -10.71 -9.72
CA LYS A 28 0.38 -9.37 -10.09
C LYS A 28 -0.87 -8.96 -9.31
N LEU A 29 -0.90 -7.72 -8.83
CA LEU A 29 -2.05 -7.20 -8.09
C LEU A 29 -3.26 -7.12 -9.03
N GLY A 30 -4.33 -7.84 -8.70
CA GLY A 30 -5.55 -7.89 -9.50
C GLY A 30 -5.52 -8.87 -10.68
N ASP A 31 -4.54 -9.78 -10.73
CA ASP A 31 -4.54 -10.88 -11.69
C ASP A 31 -5.66 -11.89 -11.36
N PRO A 32 -6.51 -12.29 -12.32
CA PRO A 32 -7.58 -13.25 -12.08
C PRO A 32 -7.08 -14.70 -11.87
N ASP A 33 -5.90 -15.05 -12.41
CA ASP A 33 -5.37 -16.41 -12.39
C ASP A 33 -4.35 -16.62 -11.25
N ASP A 34 -3.48 -15.64 -10.97
CA ASP A 34 -2.56 -15.66 -9.81
C ASP A 34 -2.38 -14.29 -9.13
N PRO A 35 -3.36 -13.85 -8.31
CA PRO A 35 -3.35 -12.53 -7.70
C PRO A 35 -2.28 -12.37 -6.62
N LEU A 36 -1.61 -11.22 -6.63
CA LEU A 36 -0.89 -10.70 -5.47
C LEU A 36 -1.90 -10.09 -4.49
N LEU A 37 -2.00 -10.65 -3.28
CA LEU A 37 -2.83 -10.10 -2.20
C LEU A 37 -1.97 -9.29 -1.22
N VAL A 38 -2.50 -8.16 -0.76
CA VAL A 38 -1.82 -7.25 0.17
C VAL A 38 -2.72 -6.97 1.38
N SER A 39 -2.10 -6.77 2.55
CA SER A 39 -2.80 -6.26 3.74
C SER A 39 -2.29 -4.86 4.07
N ILE A 40 -3.20 -3.95 4.41
CA ILE A 40 -2.89 -2.57 4.77
C ILE A 40 -2.98 -2.45 6.28
N ARG A 41 -1.88 -2.03 6.90
CA ARG A 41 -1.79 -1.81 8.35
C ARG A 41 -1.36 -0.39 8.65
N SER A 42 -2.06 0.24 9.59
CA SER A 42 -1.55 1.47 10.19
C SER A 42 -0.37 1.13 11.10
N GLY A 43 0.67 1.96 11.04
CA GLY A 43 1.86 1.80 11.87
C GLY A 43 2.42 3.17 12.23
N ALA A 44 2.47 3.47 13.52
CA ALA A 44 3.20 4.60 14.07
C ALA A 44 4.34 4.07 14.96
N ALA A 45 5.35 4.88 15.22
CA ALA A 45 6.49 4.50 16.06
C ALA A 45 6.07 4.06 17.49
N MET A 46 4.90 4.51 17.96
CA MET A 46 4.23 3.99 19.15
C MET A 46 2.75 3.72 18.83
N SER A 47 2.16 2.70 19.48
CA SER A 47 0.75 2.36 19.30
C SER A 47 -0.14 3.47 19.86
N MET A 48 -0.74 4.26 18.97
CA MET A 48 -1.74 5.26 19.35
C MET A 48 -3.15 4.65 19.29
N PRO A 49 -4.00 4.88 20.31
CA PRO A 49 -5.42 4.54 20.22
C PRO A 49 -6.07 5.34 19.07
N GLY A 50 -6.85 4.67 18.23
CA GLY A 50 -7.56 5.28 17.09
C GLY A 50 -6.86 5.16 15.73
N MET A 51 -5.79 4.37 15.61
CA MET A 51 -5.20 4.04 14.31
C MET A 51 -6.07 3.02 13.54
N MET A 52 -6.03 3.08 12.21
CA MET A 52 -6.85 2.25 11.31
C MET A 52 -6.59 0.75 11.53
N ASP A 53 -7.67 -0.02 11.66
CA ASP A 53 -7.60 -1.49 11.75
C ASP A 53 -6.93 -2.10 10.50
N THR A 54 -6.37 -3.30 10.67
CA THR A 54 -5.77 -4.04 9.56
C THR A 54 -6.87 -4.45 8.56
N VAL A 55 -6.69 -4.14 7.27
CA VAL A 55 -7.58 -4.52 6.16
C VAL A 55 -6.86 -5.43 5.19
#